data_AF-A0A7S1X133-F1
#
_entry.id   AF-A0A7S1X133-F1
#
_cell.length_a   1.000
_cell.length_b   1.000
_cell.length_c   1.000
_cell.angle_alpha   90.00
_cell.angle_beta   90.00
_cell.angle_gamma   90.00
#
_symmetry.space_group_name_H-M   'P 1'
#
loop_
_entity.id
_entity.type
_entity.pdbx_description
1 polymer ?
#
loop_
_entity_poly.entity_id
_entity_poly.type
_entity_poly.pdbx_seq_one_letter_code
_entity_poly.pdbx_strand_id
1 'polypeptide(L)'
;MGPTPTTHAWRLQLVWDFKHVGNFTKVARQHGTSASVVRKWVRTYEGTGDVLDKARSGRPARGLASPPVREVLKACIRDGKTCTAIVSDLQASMGLSVGRETVRKFVKANLARRLRPKKKPNLTATTKLKRVHFCRQWVDKSWASVAVSDSKIFWLCPKGVGDKRWVLFEDDPPTVPAYRSCTKVHAYAAVTKWGKTDLFVTAGTTGFKSESKGVTAKVYVKLLEEKLIPACRQLMECRPMPLRHQPWVFQQ
;
A
#
# COMPACT_ATOMS: atom_id res chain seq x y z
N MET A 1 18.12 -20.64 40.45
CA MET A 1 17.77 -21.01 39.07
C MET A 1 16.26 -20.90 38.93
N GLY A 2 15.74 -19.95 38.14
CA GLY A 2 14.31 -19.85 37.88
C GLY A 2 13.81 -21.00 37.00
N PRO A 3 12.55 -21.45 37.10
CA PRO A 3 12.05 -22.52 36.27
C PRO A 3 12.13 -22.13 34.79
N THR A 4 12.78 -22.97 33.99
CA THR A 4 12.87 -22.85 32.54
C THR A 4 11.47 -22.69 31.93
N PRO A 5 11.29 -21.81 30.93
CA PRO A 5 10.01 -21.68 30.24
C PRO A 5 9.62 -23.02 29.64
N THR A 6 8.55 -23.61 30.15
CA THR A 6 8.03 -24.91 29.70
C THR A 6 7.54 -24.79 28.26
N THR A 7 8.19 -25.46 27.31
CA THR A 7 7.83 -25.46 25.89
C THR A 7 6.47 -26.11 25.65
N HIS A 8 5.73 -25.67 24.62
CA HIS A 8 4.42 -26.24 24.22
C HIS A 8 4.48 -27.76 24.02
N ALA A 9 5.52 -28.26 23.33
CA ALA A 9 5.76 -29.69 23.13
C ALA A 9 5.88 -30.47 24.46
N TRP A 10 6.60 -29.91 25.44
CA TRP A 10 6.73 -30.54 26.76
C TRP A 10 5.38 -30.62 27.50
N ARG A 11 4.55 -29.58 27.40
CA ARG A 11 3.21 -29.57 27.99
C ARG A 11 2.30 -30.61 27.33
N LEU A 12 2.38 -30.79 26.00
CA LEU A 12 1.66 -31.85 25.29
C LEU A 12 2.14 -33.23 25.71
N GLN A 13 3.45 -33.40 25.89
CA GLN A 13 4.03 -34.67 26.36
C GLN A 13 3.47 -35.07 27.73
N LEU A 14 3.33 -34.13 28.67
CA LEU A 14 2.69 -34.40 29.97
C LEU A 14 1.25 -34.91 29.83
N VAL A 15 0.49 -34.34 28.89
CA VAL A 15 -0.90 -34.75 28.63
C VAL A 15 -0.94 -36.14 28.02
N TRP A 16 -0.06 -36.41 27.05
CA TRP A 16 0.01 -37.71 26.37
C TRP A 16 0.46 -38.82 27.33
N ASP A 17 1.50 -38.58 28.12
CA ASP A 17 1.97 -39.55 29.13
C ASP A 17 0.92 -39.78 30.22
N PHE A 18 0.16 -38.74 30.60
CA PHE A 18 -1.00 -38.92 31.48
C PHE A 18 -2.09 -39.79 30.85
N LYS A 19 -2.41 -39.60 29.56
CA LYS A 19 -3.40 -40.45 28.86
C LYS A 19 -2.99 -41.93 28.83
N HIS A 20 -1.68 -42.22 28.79
CA HIS A 20 -1.17 -43.60 28.80
C HIS A 20 -1.06 -44.19 30.22
N VAL A 21 -0.64 -43.40 31.20
CA VAL A 21 -0.32 -43.87 32.56
C VAL A 21 -1.50 -43.76 33.52
N GLY A 22 -2.38 -42.78 33.35
CA GLY A 22 -3.55 -42.53 34.20
C GLY A 22 -3.24 -41.99 35.61
N ASN A 23 -1.98 -41.71 35.95
CA ASN A 23 -1.56 -41.30 37.30
C ASN A 23 -0.68 -40.03 37.29
N PHE A 24 -1.20 -38.94 37.86
CA PHE A 24 -0.54 -37.64 37.91
C PHE A 24 0.82 -37.65 38.63
N THR A 25 0.95 -38.40 39.72
CA THR A 25 2.19 -38.43 40.53
C THR A 25 3.31 -39.17 39.81
N LYS A 26 2.95 -40.25 39.10
CA LYS A 26 3.91 -41.05 38.32
C LYS A 26 4.46 -40.25 37.14
N VAL A 27 3.58 -39.56 36.40
CA VAL A 27 3.97 -38.67 35.30
C VAL A 27 4.81 -37.49 35.81
N ALA A 28 4.43 -36.90 36.95
CA ALA A 28 5.19 -35.80 37.55
C ALA A 28 6.64 -36.22 37.90
N ARG A 29 6.82 -37.42 38.46
CA ARG A 29 8.14 -37.98 38.78
C ARG A 29 8.98 -38.26 37.53
N GLN A 30 8.37 -38.78 36.45
CA GLN A 30 9.05 -39.02 35.16
C GLN A 30 9.60 -37.74 34.53
N HIS A 31 8.87 -36.63 34.69
CA HIS A 31 9.20 -35.33 34.08
C HIS A 31 9.89 -34.34 35.01
N GLY A 32 10.25 -34.76 36.24
CA GLY A 32 10.89 -33.89 37.23
C GLY A 32 10.06 -32.65 37.60
N THR A 33 8.73 -32.77 37.60
CA THR A 33 7.80 -31.66 37.88
C THR A 33 6.84 -32.01 39.02
N SER A 34 5.92 -31.10 39.37
CA SER A 34 4.91 -31.36 40.39
C SER A 34 3.61 -31.91 39.79
N ALA A 35 2.90 -32.75 40.56
CA ALA A 35 1.59 -33.28 40.15
C ALA A 35 0.56 -32.17 39.87
N SER A 36 0.70 -31.01 40.52
CA SER A 36 -0.11 -29.81 40.27
C SER A 36 0.10 -29.23 38.87
N VAL A 37 1.34 -29.26 38.35
CA VAL A 37 1.65 -28.80 36.98
C VAL A 37 1.06 -29.76 35.95
N VAL A 38 1.20 -31.08 36.15
CA VAL A 38 0.58 -32.09 35.28
C VAL A 38 -0.93 -31.93 35.26
N ARG A 39 -1.55 -31.82 36.44
CA ARG A 39 -3.01 -31.63 36.58
C ARG A 39 -3.50 -30.34 35.92
N LYS A 40 -2.74 -29.23 36.04
CA LYS A 40 -3.07 -27.96 35.38
C LYS A 40 -3.16 -28.14 33.86
N TRP A 41 -2.17 -28.77 33.24
CA TRP A 41 -2.11 -28.90 31.78
C TRP A 41 -3.07 -29.94 31.23
N VAL A 42 -3.26 -31.07 31.92
CA VAL A 42 -4.31 -32.05 31.58
C VAL A 42 -5.69 -31.39 31.59
N ARG A 43 -6.05 -30.69 32.67
CA ARG A 43 -7.35 -29.99 32.75
C ARG A 43 -7.49 -28.88 31.70
N THR A 44 -6.40 -28.18 31.38
CA THR A 44 -6.40 -27.16 30.31
C THR A 44 -6.70 -27.82 28.97
N TYR A 45 -6.02 -28.93 28.65
CA TYR A 45 -6.22 -29.68 27.42
C TYR A 45 -7.61 -30.32 27.32
N GLU A 46 -8.13 -30.90 28.40
CA GLU A 46 -9.50 -31.44 28.45
C GLU A 46 -10.56 -30.35 28.20
N GLY A 47 -10.32 -29.12 28.67
CA GLY A 47 -11.25 -28.02 28.51
C GLY A 47 -11.15 -27.25 27.19
N THR A 48 -9.95 -27.07 26.63
CA THR A 48 -9.72 -26.23 25.43
C THR A 48 -9.18 -26.98 24.22
N GLY A 49 -8.80 -28.26 24.36
CA GLY A 49 -8.14 -29.05 23.32
C GLY A 49 -6.67 -28.70 23.09
N ASP A 50 -6.08 -27.83 23.92
CA ASP A 50 -4.71 -27.32 23.76
C ASP A 50 -4.08 -26.98 25.13
N VAL A 51 -2.76 -26.81 25.16
CA VAL A 51 -1.93 -26.49 26.34
C VAL A 51 -1.30 -25.08 26.24
N LEU A 52 -1.92 -24.21 25.44
CA LEU A 52 -1.55 -22.80 25.38
C LEU A 52 -1.96 -22.07 26.66
N ASP A 53 -1.14 -21.09 27.06
CA ASP A 53 -1.50 -20.20 28.15
C ASP A 53 -2.73 -19.37 27.79
N LYS A 54 -3.67 -19.22 28.74
CA LYS A 54 -4.81 -18.33 28.57
C LYS A 54 -4.32 -16.89 28.34
N ALA A 55 -4.98 -16.18 27.42
CA ALA A 55 -4.73 -14.77 27.21
C ALA A 55 -4.93 -14.00 28.53
N ARG A 56 -3.89 -13.30 28.98
CA ARG A 56 -3.97 -12.47 30.18
C ARG A 56 -4.73 -11.19 29.84
N SER A 57 -5.59 -10.73 30.75
CA SER A 57 -6.16 -9.38 30.66
C SER A 57 -5.03 -8.37 30.79
N GLY A 58 -4.67 -7.72 29.68
CA GLY A 58 -3.71 -6.63 29.69
C GLY A 58 -4.23 -5.42 30.47
N ARG A 59 -3.36 -4.42 30.69
CA ARG A 59 -3.75 -3.16 31.33
C ARG A 59 -4.92 -2.50 30.56
N PRO A 60 -6.00 -2.06 31.23
CA PRO A 60 -7.11 -1.37 30.58
C PRO A 60 -6.63 -0.12 29.83
N ALA A 61 -7.27 0.18 28.70
CA ALA A 61 -6.87 1.24 27.77
C ALA A 61 -7.18 2.67 28.28
N ARG A 62 -6.90 3.01 29.55
CA ARG A 62 -7.06 4.34 30.18
C ARG A 62 -8.31 5.12 29.73
N GLY A 63 -9.48 4.48 29.70
CA GLY A 63 -10.75 5.11 29.29
C GLY A 63 -10.94 5.34 27.78
N LEU A 64 -9.92 5.12 26.94
CA LEU A 64 -9.99 5.29 25.48
C LEU A 64 -10.92 4.27 24.80
N ALA A 65 -11.18 3.13 25.45
CA ALA A 65 -12.10 2.11 24.95
C ALA A 65 -13.58 2.49 25.11
N SER A 66 -13.89 3.55 25.88
CA SER A 66 -15.28 3.95 26.09
C SER A 66 -15.92 4.45 24.79
N PRO A 67 -17.20 4.10 24.52
CA PRO A 67 -17.90 4.56 23.33
C PRO A 67 -17.86 6.08 23.07
N PRO A 68 -18.11 6.97 24.05
CA PRO A 68 -18.09 8.41 23.79
C PRO A 68 -16.70 8.92 23.39
N VAL A 69 -15.64 8.40 24.02
CA VAL A 69 -14.26 8.75 23.65
C VAL A 69 -13.93 8.26 22.24
N ARG A 70 -14.42 7.08 21.85
CA ARG A 70 -14.22 6.55 20.49
C ARG A 70 -14.86 7.42 19.42
N GLU A 71 -16.04 7.97 19.65
CA GLU A 71 -16.68 8.86 18.69
C GLU A 71 -15.95 10.20 18.55
N VAL A 72 -15.47 10.77 19.66
CA VAL A 72 -14.59 11.96 19.61
C VAL A 72 -13.31 11.65 18.84
N LEU A 73 -12.65 10.52 19.10
CA LEU A 73 -11.47 10.09 18.36
C LEU A 73 -11.73 9.98 16.85
N LYS A 74 -12.87 9.39 16.45
CA LYS A 74 -13.25 9.27 15.04
C LYS A 74 -13.49 10.64 14.40
N ALA A 75 -14.19 11.54 15.08
CA ALA A 75 -14.44 12.90 14.60
C ALA A 75 -13.12 13.66 14.37
N CYS A 76 -12.22 13.68 15.37
CA CYS A 76 -10.93 14.36 15.23
C CYS A 76 -10.05 13.75 14.11
N ILE A 77 -10.14 12.44 13.85
CA ILE A 77 -9.42 11.78 12.75
C ILE A 77 -9.98 12.24 11.40
N ARG A 78 -11.31 12.33 11.25
CA ARG A 78 -11.95 12.84 10.02
C ARG A 78 -11.59 14.30 9.75
N ASP A 79 -11.48 15.11 10.79
CA ASP A 79 -10.99 16.50 10.71
C ASP A 79 -9.49 16.60 10.37
N GLY A 80 -8.76 15.47 10.35
CA GLY A 80 -7.35 15.43 10.02
C GLY A 80 -6.43 15.92 11.14
N LYS A 81 -6.89 15.95 12.39
CA LYS A 81 -6.11 16.42 13.55
C LYS A 81 -4.92 15.49 13.86
N THR A 82 -3.86 16.06 14.41
CA THR A 82 -2.69 15.29 14.88
C THR A 82 -2.98 14.64 16.23
N CYS A 83 -2.24 13.60 16.62
CA CYS A 83 -2.41 12.97 17.94
C CYS A 83 -2.20 13.94 19.10
N THR A 84 -1.39 15.00 18.92
CA THR A 84 -1.21 16.03 19.95
C THR A 84 -2.47 16.88 20.09
N ALA A 85 -3.07 17.31 18.97
CA ALA A 85 -4.34 18.05 18.99
C ALA A 85 -5.49 17.19 19.56
N ILE A 86 -5.52 15.89 19.23
CA ILE A 86 -6.50 14.95 19.79
C ILE A 86 -6.39 14.86 21.32
N VAL A 87 -5.17 14.86 21.88
CA VAL A 87 -5.00 14.85 23.35
C VAL A 87 -5.60 16.11 23.98
N SER A 88 -5.33 17.28 23.39
CA SER A 88 -5.90 18.55 23.87
C SER A 88 -7.43 18.53 23.81
N ASP A 89 -8.01 18.03 22.72
CA ASP A 89 -9.47 17.92 22.58
C ASP A 89 -10.07 16.96 23.62
N LEU A 90 -9.44 15.82 23.88
CA LEU A 90 -9.92 14.85 24.88
C LEU A 90 -9.86 15.43 26.30
N GLN A 91 -8.81 16.20 26.62
CA GLN A 91 -8.70 16.87 27.91
C GLN A 91 -9.77 17.97 28.05
N ALA A 92 -9.98 18.77 27.00
CA ALA A 92 -10.93 19.88 27.03
C ALA A 92 -12.39 19.42 27.03
N SER A 93 -12.75 18.42 26.21
CA SER A 93 -14.14 17.96 26.05
C SER A 93 -14.57 16.93 27.10
N MET A 94 -13.64 16.11 27.61
CA MET A 94 -13.97 14.95 28.45
C MET A 94 -13.15 14.88 29.74
N GLY A 95 -12.27 15.85 30.01
CA GLY A 95 -11.38 15.83 31.17
C GLY A 95 -10.36 14.68 31.16
N LEU A 96 -10.17 14.00 30.01
CA LEU A 96 -9.40 12.77 29.94
C LEU A 96 -7.91 13.05 29.67
N SER A 97 -7.10 12.91 30.71
CA SER A 97 -5.65 13.10 30.62
C SER A 97 -4.94 11.84 30.08
N VAL A 98 -4.56 11.87 28.81
CA VAL A 98 -3.85 10.79 28.13
C VAL A 98 -2.64 11.30 27.36
N GLY A 99 -1.55 10.54 27.37
CA GLY A 99 -0.36 10.88 26.57
C GLY A 99 -0.57 10.68 25.07
N ARG A 100 0.11 11.51 24.26
CA ARG A 100 0.13 11.43 22.78
C ARG A 100 0.41 10.01 22.27
N GLU A 101 1.35 9.31 22.90
CA GLU A 101 1.76 7.96 22.51
C GLU A 101 0.68 6.91 22.83
N THR A 102 -0.07 7.10 23.90
CA THR A 102 -1.22 6.25 24.27
C THR A 102 -2.31 6.37 23.22
N VAL A 103 -2.67 7.60 22.83
CA VAL A 103 -3.61 7.87 21.74
C VAL A 103 -3.11 7.25 20.44
N ARG A 104 -1.83 7.44 20.09
CA ARG A 104 -1.23 6.87 18.87
C ARG A 104 -1.35 5.33 18.81
N LYS A 105 -0.97 4.64 19.89
CA LYS A 105 -1.04 3.18 19.99
C LYS A 105 -2.48 2.69 19.90
N PHE A 106 -3.39 3.35 20.61
CA PHE A 106 -4.81 2.99 20.60
C PHE A 106 -5.44 3.17 19.21
N VAL A 107 -5.24 4.34 18.59
CA VAL A 107 -5.74 4.65 17.25
C VAL A 107 -5.19 3.67 16.22
N LYS A 108 -3.88 3.37 16.24
CA LYS A 108 -3.25 2.40 15.32
C LYS A 108 -3.83 0.98 15.45
N ALA A 109 -4.10 0.55 16.69
CA ALA A 109 -4.56 -0.81 16.96
C ALA A 109 -6.06 -1.00 16.73
N ASN A 110 -6.87 0.05 16.89
CA ASN A 110 -8.33 -0.10 17.01
C ASN A 110 -9.15 0.71 16.01
N LEU A 111 -8.64 1.83 15.48
CA LEU A 111 -9.49 2.81 14.77
C LEU A 111 -9.02 3.16 13.37
N ALA A 112 -7.70 3.35 13.20
CA ALA A 112 -7.19 3.99 11.99
C ALA A 112 -5.80 3.50 11.60
N ARG A 113 -5.49 3.72 10.32
CA ARG A 113 -4.19 3.48 9.70
C ARG A 113 -3.63 4.78 9.14
N ARG A 114 -2.30 4.87 9.08
CA ARG A 114 -1.62 5.99 8.43
C ARG A 114 -1.52 5.73 6.93
N LEU A 115 -2.41 6.34 6.16
CA LEU A 115 -2.42 6.23 4.70
C LEU A 115 -2.02 7.54 4.03
N ARG A 116 -1.57 7.41 2.79
CA ARG A 116 -1.45 8.54 1.87
C ARG A 116 -2.70 8.60 0.98
N PRO A 117 -3.22 9.80 0.69
CA PRO A 117 -4.21 9.99 -0.36
C PRO A 117 -3.77 9.33 -1.67
N LYS A 118 -4.62 8.46 -2.21
CA LYS A 118 -4.41 7.87 -3.54
C LYS A 118 -5.15 8.73 -4.55
N LYS A 119 -4.44 9.20 -5.58
CA LYS A 119 -5.06 9.85 -6.73
C LYS A 119 -5.39 8.78 -7.75
N LYS A 120 -6.68 8.50 -7.97
CA LYS A 120 -7.16 7.60 -9.03
C LYS A 120 -8.07 8.37 -9.99
N PRO A 121 -7.96 8.17 -11.31
CA PRO A 121 -8.93 8.72 -12.24
C PRO A 121 -10.28 8.02 -12.06
N ASN A 122 -11.36 8.80 -11.98
CA ASN A 122 -12.72 8.25 -11.96
C ASN A 122 -13.05 7.68 -13.34
N LEU A 123 -13.21 6.36 -13.44
CA LEU A 123 -13.56 5.68 -14.68
C LEU A 123 -15.07 5.41 -14.72
N THR A 124 -15.74 5.98 -15.72
CA THR A 124 -17.14 5.65 -16.03
C THR A 124 -17.26 4.22 -16.57
N ALA A 125 -18.45 3.63 -16.52
CA ALA A 125 -18.71 2.30 -17.07
C ALA A 125 -18.30 2.20 -18.55
N THR A 126 -18.62 3.23 -19.33
CA THR A 126 -18.23 3.35 -20.75
C THR A 126 -16.72 3.32 -20.93
N THR A 127 -15.96 4.06 -20.12
CA THR A 127 -14.49 4.05 -20.20
C THR A 127 -13.91 2.69 -19.83
N LYS A 128 -14.51 1.99 -18.86
CA LYS A 128 -14.09 0.62 -18.52
C LYS A 128 -14.29 -0.34 -19.70
N LEU A 129 -15.45 -0.29 -20.36
CA LEU A 129 -15.72 -1.12 -21.54
C LEU A 129 -14.74 -0.84 -22.68
N LYS A 130 -14.46 0.45 -22.98
CA LYS A 130 -13.47 0.83 -24.00
C LYS A 130 -12.07 0.28 -23.69
N ARG A 131 -11.66 0.31 -22.42
CA ARG A 131 -10.38 -0.26 -21.99
C ARG A 131 -10.33 -1.77 -22.17
N VAL A 132 -11.40 -2.49 -21.81
CA VAL A 132 -11.50 -3.94 -22.01
C VAL A 132 -11.46 -4.29 -23.49
N HIS A 133 -12.19 -3.55 -24.32
CA HIS A 133 -12.19 -3.74 -25.77
C HIS A 133 -10.79 -3.54 -26.36
N PHE A 134 -10.10 -2.46 -25.97
CA PHE A 134 -8.71 -2.23 -26.36
C PHE A 134 -7.82 -3.40 -25.94
N CYS A 135 -7.88 -3.86 -24.68
CA CYS A 135 -7.06 -5.00 -24.24
C CYS A 135 -7.32 -6.26 -25.08
N ARG A 136 -8.58 -6.56 -25.42
CA ARG A 136 -8.94 -7.70 -26.28
C ARG A 136 -8.36 -7.58 -27.69
N GLN A 137 -8.29 -6.38 -28.26
CA GLN A 137 -7.72 -6.16 -29.60
C GLN A 137 -6.18 -6.30 -29.63
N TRP A 138 -5.51 -6.13 -28.51
CA TRP A 138 -4.04 -6.05 -28.42
C TRP A 138 -3.40 -7.27 -27.75
N VAL A 139 -4.18 -8.17 -27.14
CA VAL A 139 -3.65 -9.33 -26.41
C VAL A 139 -2.83 -10.26 -27.31
N ASP A 140 -3.27 -10.46 -28.56
CA ASP A 140 -2.62 -11.38 -29.50
C ASP A 140 -1.62 -10.68 -30.45
N LYS A 141 -1.41 -9.36 -30.30
CA LYS A 141 -0.49 -8.62 -31.17
C LYS A 141 0.95 -8.82 -30.73
N SER A 142 1.83 -9.02 -31.71
CA SER A 142 3.28 -9.11 -31.45
C SER A 142 3.85 -7.73 -31.11
N TRP A 143 4.20 -7.54 -29.83
CA TRP A 143 4.87 -6.33 -29.34
C TRP A 143 6.27 -6.11 -29.94
N ALA A 144 6.83 -7.11 -30.64
CA ALA A 144 8.09 -6.95 -31.38
C ALA A 144 7.96 -6.02 -32.60
N SER A 145 6.74 -5.81 -33.10
CA SER A 145 6.43 -4.95 -34.25
C SER A 145 5.64 -3.70 -33.85
N VAL A 146 5.70 -3.29 -32.58
CA VAL A 146 4.96 -2.14 -32.05
C VAL A 146 5.93 -1.14 -31.43
N ALA A 147 5.80 0.13 -31.82
CA ALA A 147 6.39 1.27 -31.12
C ALA A 147 5.31 1.96 -30.32
N VAL A 148 5.47 2.03 -29.00
CA VAL A 148 4.55 2.72 -28.09
C VAL A 148 5.13 4.08 -27.78
N SER A 149 4.38 5.14 -28.07
CA SER A 149 4.73 6.50 -27.68
C SER A 149 3.85 6.99 -26.54
N ASP A 150 4.42 7.83 -25.69
CA ASP A 150 3.66 8.58 -24.71
C ASP A 150 4.31 9.94 -24.47
N SER A 151 3.54 10.85 -23.88
CA SER A 151 4.03 12.14 -23.44
C SER A 151 4.09 12.20 -21.93
N LYS A 152 5.13 12.85 -21.41
CA LYS A 152 5.27 13.07 -19.97
C LYS A 152 5.63 14.50 -19.66
N ILE A 153 4.89 15.05 -18.69
CA ILE A 153 5.24 16.29 -18.02
C ILE A 153 6.05 15.94 -16.77
N PHE A 154 7.35 16.22 -16.81
CA PHE A 154 8.26 16.18 -15.66
C PHE A 154 8.12 17.48 -14.89
N TRP A 155 7.85 17.38 -13.59
CA TRP A 155 7.75 18.54 -12.70
C TRP A 155 9.10 18.67 -11.99
N LEU A 156 9.80 19.79 -12.19
CA LEU A 156 11.15 20.02 -11.66
C LEU A 156 11.16 20.67 -10.26
N CYS A 157 10.03 20.68 -9.58
CA CYS A 157 9.94 21.07 -8.17
C CYS A 157 9.94 19.83 -7.28
N PRO A 158 10.39 19.97 -6.02
CA PRO A 158 10.18 18.97 -4.99
C PRO A 158 8.69 18.84 -4.70
N LYS A 159 7.99 18.00 -5.46
CA LYS A 159 6.69 17.46 -5.06
C LYS A 159 6.98 16.41 -4.00
N GLY A 160 7.09 16.84 -2.74
CA GLY A 160 7.16 15.93 -1.60
C GLY A 160 6.04 14.89 -1.69
N VAL A 161 6.28 13.68 -1.19
CA VAL A 161 5.36 12.54 -1.33
C VAL A 161 4.04 12.72 -0.54
N GLY A 162 3.84 13.90 0.06
CA GLY A 162 2.73 14.23 0.93
C GLY A 162 2.83 13.56 2.30
N ASP A 163 2.30 14.23 3.31
CA ASP A 163 2.28 13.70 4.67
C ASP A 163 1.25 12.57 4.80
N LYS A 164 1.62 11.55 5.58
CA LYS A 164 0.68 10.47 5.96
C LYS A 164 -0.31 11.00 6.99
N ARG A 165 -1.59 10.91 6.70
CA ARG A 165 -2.68 11.26 7.62
C ARG A 165 -3.29 10.01 8.26
N TRP A 166 -3.91 10.16 9.42
CA TRP A 166 -4.73 9.11 10.00
C TRP A 166 -6.02 9.00 9.20
N VAL A 167 -6.38 7.77 8.84
CA VAL A 167 -7.60 7.45 8.10
C VAL A 167 -8.25 6.26 8.80
N LEU A 168 -9.53 6.38 9.14
CA LEU A 168 -10.28 5.30 9.78
C LEU A 168 -10.21 4.03 8.92
N PHE A 169 -10.34 2.85 9.52
CA PHE A 169 -10.27 1.60 8.76
C PHE A 169 -11.37 1.47 7.70
N GLU A 170 -12.53 2.06 7.99
CA GLU A 170 -13.73 2.07 7.16
C GLU A 170 -13.68 3.15 6.06
N ASP A 171 -12.81 4.15 6.20
CA ASP A 171 -12.78 5.31 5.31
C ASP A 171 -11.68 5.21 4.23
N ASP A 172 -11.94 5.89 3.11
CA ASP A 172 -10.93 6.19 2.09
C ASP A 172 -10.11 7.43 2.47
N PRO A 173 -8.84 7.51 2.02
CA PRO A 173 -8.00 8.65 2.36
C PRO A 173 -8.49 9.95 1.69
N PRO A 174 -8.42 11.10 2.38
CA PRO A 174 -9.01 12.35 1.91
C PRO A 174 -8.33 12.89 0.65
N THR A 175 -9.11 13.49 -0.25
CA THR A 175 -8.59 14.14 -1.47
C THR A 175 -8.11 15.54 -1.16
N VAL A 176 -6.88 15.88 -1.58
CA VAL A 176 -6.29 17.23 -1.39
C VAL A 176 -6.18 17.99 -2.71
N PRO A 177 -6.44 19.31 -2.73
CA PRO A 177 -6.26 20.13 -3.92
C PRO A 177 -4.78 20.19 -4.32
N ALA A 178 -4.52 20.31 -5.62
CA ALA A 178 -3.15 20.38 -6.16
C ALA A 178 -2.88 21.80 -6.69
N TYR A 179 -1.86 22.47 -6.16
CA TYR A 179 -1.41 23.77 -6.65
C TYR A 179 -0.65 23.64 -7.98
N ARG A 180 -0.77 24.67 -8.84
CA ARG A 180 -0.51 24.59 -10.29
C ARG A 180 0.81 25.21 -10.78
N SER A 181 1.62 25.83 -9.93
CA SER A 181 2.77 26.64 -10.36
C SER A 181 4.11 25.99 -10.03
N CYS A 182 4.69 25.30 -11.00
CA CYS A 182 6.06 24.80 -10.92
C CYS A 182 6.63 24.57 -12.32
N THR A 183 7.94 24.75 -12.46
CA THR A 183 8.69 24.49 -13.69
C THR A 183 8.43 23.06 -14.16
N LYS A 184 8.02 22.94 -15.42
CA LYS A 184 7.68 21.66 -16.01
C LYS A 184 8.37 21.48 -17.36
N VAL A 185 8.78 20.25 -17.65
CA VAL A 185 9.33 19.84 -18.94
C VAL A 185 8.35 18.85 -19.55
N HIS A 186 7.82 19.17 -20.72
CA HIS A 186 6.97 18.29 -21.49
C HIS A 186 7.80 17.63 -22.58
N ALA A 187 7.89 16.30 -22.55
CA ALA A 187 8.65 15.54 -23.52
C ALA A 187 7.86 14.34 -24.05
N TYR A 188 8.15 13.96 -25.29
CA TYR A 188 7.68 12.73 -25.92
C TYR A 188 8.85 11.76 -26.06
N ALA A 189 8.54 10.48 -25.94
CA ALA A 189 9.45 9.41 -26.33
C ALA A 189 8.64 8.20 -26.78
N ALA A 190 9.31 7.32 -27.50
CA ALA A 190 8.77 6.02 -27.88
C ALA A 190 9.65 4.89 -27.36
N VAL A 191 9.00 3.77 -27.06
CA VAL A 191 9.61 2.54 -26.59
C VAL A 191 9.18 1.41 -27.51
N THR A 192 10.14 0.57 -27.86
CA THR A 192 9.96 -0.64 -28.64
C THR A 192 10.61 -1.80 -27.88
N LYS A 193 10.40 -3.04 -28.34
CA LYS A 193 11.17 -4.20 -27.84
C LYS A 193 12.69 -4.02 -28.01
N TRP A 194 13.11 -3.23 -29.00
CA TRP A 194 14.49 -3.10 -29.46
C TRP A 194 15.23 -1.92 -28.84
N GLY A 195 14.53 -1.07 -28.10
CA GLY A 195 15.11 0.10 -27.46
C GLY A 195 14.11 1.22 -27.25
N LYS A 196 14.63 2.38 -26.91
CA LYS A 196 13.88 3.60 -26.62
C LYS A 196 14.47 4.76 -27.41
N THR A 197 13.63 5.72 -27.78
CA THR A 197 14.10 6.97 -28.39
C THR A 197 14.64 7.90 -27.32
N ASP A 198 15.32 8.95 -27.76
CA ASP A 198 15.60 10.11 -26.91
C ASP A 198 14.30 10.82 -26.48
N LEU A 199 14.44 11.67 -25.45
CA LEU A 199 13.36 12.53 -24.98
C LEU A 199 13.29 13.79 -25.85
N PHE A 200 12.20 13.92 -26.63
CA PHE A 200 11.94 15.10 -27.44
C PHE A 200 11.12 16.11 -26.66
N VAL A 201 11.79 17.16 -26.17
CA VAL A 201 11.15 18.28 -25.47
C VAL A 201 10.29 19.09 -26.44
N THR A 202 9.09 19.49 -26.00
CA THR A 202 8.11 20.17 -26.84
C THR A 202 7.37 21.31 -26.10
N ALA A 203 6.42 21.93 -26.80
CA ALA A 203 5.56 23.00 -26.31
C ALA A 203 4.89 22.65 -24.98
N GLY A 204 4.78 23.64 -24.10
CA GLY A 204 4.32 23.46 -22.72
C GLY A 204 5.44 23.18 -21.71
N THR A 205 6.70 23.14 -22.16
CA THR A 205 7.87 23.25 -21.27
C THR A 205 8.04 24.70 -20.81
N THR A 206 8.26 24.91 -19.52
CA THR A 206 8.48 26.26 -18.96
C THR A 206 9.74 26.88 -19.58
N GLY A 207 9.61 28.08 -20.17
CA GLY A 207 10.74 28.80 -20.80
C GLY A 207 11.07 28.35 -22.23
N PHE A 208 10.37 27.35 -22.78
CA PHE A 208 10.57 26.94 -24.18
C PHE A 208 9.78 27.86 -25.11
N LYS A 209 10.47 28.49 -26.08
CA LYS A 209 9.83 29.34 -27.09
C LYS A 209 9.12 28.45 -28.12
N SER A 210 7.81 28.30 -27.99
CA SER A 210 6.95 27.67 -28.99
C SER A 210 5.81 28.58 -29.38
N GLU A 211 5.30 28.43 -30.60
CA GLU A 211 4.16 29.19 -31.15
C GLU A 211 2.88 29.06 -30.30
N SER A 212 2.80 28.03 -29.45
CA SER A 212 1.66 27.76 -28.58
C SER A 212 2.10 27.45 -27.15
N LYS A 213 1.21 27.72 -26.18
CA LYS A 213 1.43 27.47 -24.74
C LYS A 213 1.48 25.97 -24.37
N GLY A 214 1.13 25.07 -25.29
CA GLY A 214 1.07 23.63 -25.09
C GLY A 214 1.05 22.90 -26.42
N VAL A 215 1.03 21.57 -26.41
CA VAL A 215 1.07 20.77 -27.63
C VAL A 215 -0.30 20.81 -28.31
N THR A 216 -0.39 21.56 -29.41
CA THR A 216 -1.51 21.53 -30.34
C THR A 216 -1.32 20.41 -31.36
N ALA A 217 -2.37 20.07 -32.11
CA ALA A 217 -2.29 19.06 -33.17
C ALA A 217 -1.16 19.37 -34.18
N LYS A 218 -0.99 20.64 -34.58
CA LYS A 218 0.08 21.08 -35.50
C LYS A 218 1.48 20.82 -34.93
N VAL A 219 1.71 21.21 -33.67
CA VAL A 219 2.99 20.98 -32.98
C VAL A 219 3.27 19.49 -32.83
N TYR A 220 2.23 18.70 -32.57
CA TYR A 220 2.38 17.25 -32.43
C TYR A 220 2.72 16.56 -33.75
N VAL A 221 2.00 16.88 -34.84
CA VAL A 221 2.29 16.35 -36.19
C VAL A 221 3.72 16.68 -36.59
N LYS A 222 4.15 17.94 -36.41
CA LYS A 222 5.53 18.35 -36.67
C LYS A 222 6.56 17.52 -35.88
N LEU A 223 6.30 17.32 -34.58
CA LEU A 223 7.19 16.51 -33.73
C LEU A 223 7.22 15.03 -34.16
N LEU A 224 6.08 14.47 -34.60
CA LEU A 224 6.01 13.10 -35.10
C LEU A 224 6.83 12.92 -36.38
N GLU A 225 6.61 13.79 -37.36
CA GLU A 225 7.22 13.69 -38.68
C GLU A 225 8.72 13.97 -38.64
N GLU A 226 9.14 15.01 -37.92
CA GLU A 226 10.54 15.44 -37.90
C GLU A 226 11.41 14.61 -36.96
N LYS A 227 10.86 14.06 -35.88
CA LYS A 227 11.65 13.47 -34.79
C LYS A 227 11.22 12.07 -34.41
N LEU A 228 9.98 11.90 -33.98
CA LEU A 228 9.56 10.67 -33.29
C LEU A 228 9.49 9.46 -34.24
N ILE A 229 8.85 9.61 -35.40
CA ILE A 229 8.71 8.53 -36.39
C ILE A 229 10.08 8.16 -36.98
N PRO A 230 10.94 9.10 -37.41
CA PRO A 230 12.30 8.77 -37.85
C PRO A 230 13.09 7.98 -36.80
N ALA A 231 13.06 8.40 -35.53
CA ALA A 231 13.73 7.69 -34.45
C ALA A 231 13.16 6.28 -34.23
N CYS A 232 11.84 6.11 -34.32
CA CYS A 232 11.21 4.79 -34.26
C CYS A 232 11.62 3.88 -35.42
N ARG A 233 11.75 4.43 -36.64
CA ARG A 233 12.20 3.66 -37.82
C ARG A 233 13.61 3.11 -37.60
N GLN A 234 14.53 3.95 -37.14
CA GLN A 234 15.90 3.54 -36.80
C GLN A 234 15.92 2.39 -35.77
N LEU A 235 15.10 2.48 -34.72
CA LEU A 235 14.99 1.38 -33.73
C LEU A 235 14.40 0.10 -34.34
N MET A 236 13.42 0.23 -35.24
CA MET A 236 12.78 -0.90 -35.90
C MET A 236 13.64 -1.55 -36.98
N GLU A 237 14.67 -0.87 -37.49
CA GLU A 237 15.67 -1.46 -38.39
C GLU A 237 16.58 -2.47 -37.68
N CYS A 238 16.75 -2.36 -36.36
CA CYS A 238 17.47 -3.34 -35.54
C CYS A 238 16.76 -4.70 -35.42
N ARG A 239 15.55 -4.85 -35.98
CA ARG A 239 14.81 -6.12 -35.99
C ARG A 239 15.58 -7.23 -36.73
N PRO A 240 15.65 -8.45 -36.19
CA PRO A 240 16.20 -9.59 -36.91
C PRO A 240 15.28 -9.98 -38.08
N MET A 241 15.84 -10.63 -39.10
CA MET A 241 15.02 -11.26 -40.15
C MET A 241 14.15 -12.38 -39.55
N PRO A 242 12.90 -12.57 -40.02
CA PRO A 242 12.23 -11.89 -41.14
C PRO A 242 11.45 -10.62 -40.72
N LEU A 243 11.44 -10.25 -39.44
CA LEU A 243 10.62 -9.16 -38.90
C LEU A 243 10.97 -7.80 -39.50
N ARG A 244 12.20 -7.62 -40.00
CA ARG A 244 12.66 -6.36 -40.63
C ARG A 244 11.78 -5.93 -41.82
N HIS A 245 11.27 -6.88 -42.60
CA HIS A 245 10.42 -6.59 -43.77
C HIS A 245 8.93 -6.46 -43.44
N GLN A 246 8.53 -6.80 -42.22
CA GLN A 246 7.14 -6.68 -41.82
C GLN A 246 6.81 -5.24 -41.42
N PRO A 247 5.60 -4.77 -41.76
CA PRO A 247 5.12 -3.48 -41.29
C PRO A 247 5.08 -3.47 -39.77
N TRP A 248 5.37 -2.31 -39.19
CA TRP A 248 5.28 -2.10 -37.75
C TRP A 248 4.21 -1.06 -37.46
N VAL A 249 3.65 -1.13 -36.26
CA VAL A 249 2.57 -0.25 -35.82
C VAL A 249 3.14 0.81 -34.88
N PHE A 250 2.88 2.07 -35.21
CA PHE A 250 3.07 3.17 -34.29
C PHE A 250 1.81 3.32 -33.42
N GLN A 251 1.94 3.14 -32.12
CA GLN A 251 0.85 3.26 -31.16
C GLN A 251 1.06 4.49 -30.26
N GLN A 252 -0.03 5.22 -30.06
CA GLN A 252 -0.16 6.38 -29.19
C GLN A 252 -1.35 6.17 -28.25
#